data_AF-U6GUP7-F1
#
_entry.id   AF-U6GUP7-F1
#
_cell.length_a   1.000
_cell.length_b   1.000
_cell.length_c   1.000
_cell.angle_alpha   90.00
_cell.angle_beta   90.00
_cell.angle_gamma   90.00
#
_symmetry.space_group_name_H-M   'P 1'
#
loop_
_entity.id
_entity.type
_entity.pdbx_description
1 polymer ?
#
loop_
_entity_poly.entity_id
_entity_poly.type
_entity_poly.pdbx_seq_one_letter_code
_entity_poly.pdbx_strand_id
1 'polypeptide(L)'
;MSSEAQVAPSRMTLQVAKQKKKGAAQGYQLLKKKSDALSARFRGMLKEITKLSIGDTINEAHFSLAKASWAGGSDLRGQLLQRIKRPAVFVTAAYDNVAGVRLPVFQVTTDPTVD
;
A
#
# COMPACT_ATOMS: atom_id res chain seq x y z
N MET A 1 30.03 -20.59 -7.07
CA MET A 1 30.99 -19.46 -6.95
C MET A 1 31.83 -19.48 -8.21
N SER A 2 31.33 -18.85 -9.29
CA SER A 2 32.00 -18.87 -10.59
C SER A 2 33.29 -18.05 -10.50
N SER A 3 34.40 -18.70 -10.83
CA SER A 3 35.73 -18.12 -10.92
C SER A 3 35.70 -16.79 -11.68
N GLU A 4 36.30 -15.78 -11.07
CA GLU A 4 36.54 -14.48 -11.68
C GLU A 4 37.12 -14.69 -13.08
N ALA A 5 36.52 -14.06 -14.09
CA ALA A 5 37.08 -14.02 -15.43
C ALA A 5 38.56 -13.62 -15.28
N GLN A 6 39.47 -14.51 -15.65
CA GLN A 6 40.90 -14.36 -15.43
C GLN A 6 41.42 -13.28 -16.38
N VAL A 7 41.27 -12.02 -15.97
CA VAL A 7 41.70 -10.86 -16.76
C VAL A 7 43.22 -10.76 -16.66
N ALA A 8 43.90 -10.58 -17.79
CA ALA A 8 45.35 -10.42 -17.82
C ALA A 8 45.80 -9.34 -16.81
N PRO A 9 46.83 -9.61 -15.99
CA PRO A 9 47.29 -8.68 -14.96
C PRO A 9 48.00 -7.49 -15.62
N SER A 10 47.25 -6.39 -15.80
CA SER A 10 47.75 -5.14 -16.35
C SER A 10 47.35 -3.97 -15.44
N ARG A 11 48.09 -2.86 -15.49
CA ARG A 11 47.73 -1.66 -14.72
C ARG A 11 46.34 -1.13 -15.06
N MET A 12 45.97 -1.19 -16.34
CA MET A 12 44.66 -0.76 -16.82
C MET A 12 43.54 -1.64 -16.24
N THR A 13 43.71 -2.96 -16.24
CA THR A 13 42.70 -3.90 -15.73
C THR A 13 42.52 -3.76 -14.21
N LEU A 14 43.59 -3.51 -13.46
CA LEU A 14 43.52 -3.19 -12.03
C LEU A 14 42.73 -1.88 -11.76
N GLN A 15 42.95 -0.83 -12.56
CA GLN A 15 42.21 0.43 -12.42
C GLN A 15 40.71 0.24 -12.67
N VAL A 16 40.35 -0.49 -13.73
CA VAL A 16 38.95 -0.84 -14.03
C VAL A 16 38.34 -1.65 -12.90
N ALA A 17 39.04 -2.65 -12.36
CA ALA A 17 38.56 -3.45 -11.24
C ALA A 17 38.34 -2.62 -9.96
N LYS A 18 39.26 -1.71 -9.63
CA LYS A 18 39.09 -0.77 -8.50
C LYS A 18 37.87 0.13 -8.68
N GLN A 19 37.65 0.63 -9.89
CA GLN A 19 36.48 1.47 -10.18
C GLN A 19 35.18 0.68 -10.11
N LYS A 20 35.15 -0.55 -10.63
CA LYS A 20 34.01 -1.47 -10.48
C LYS A 20 33.72 -1.77 -9.01
N LYS A 21 34.74 -2.05 -8.20
CA LYS A 21 34.58 -2.27 -6.75
C LYS A 21 33.99 -1.06 -6.05
N LYS A 22 34.47 0.15 -6.36
CA LYS A 22 33.93 1.39 -5.79
C LYS A 22 32.48 1.63 -6.23
N GLY A 23 32.17 1.44 -7.51
CA GLY A 23 30.82 1.58 -8.04
C GLY A 23 29.85 0.56 -7.42
N ALA A 24 30.28 -0.69 -7.24
CA ALA A 24 29.50 -1.73 -6.58
C ALA A 24 29.24 -1.39 -5.10
N ALA A 25 30.23 -0.88 -4.38
CA ALA A 25 30.06 -0.46 -2.98
C ALA A 25 29.04 0.69 -2.86
N GLN A 26 29.11 1.68 -3.75
CA GLN A 26 28.15 2.78 -3.78
C GLN A 26 26.74 2.31 -4.19
N GLY A 27 26.64 1.47 -5.23
CA GLY A 27 25.37 0.88 -5.68
C GLY A 27 24.68 0.05 -4.59
N TYR A 28 25.46 -0.73 -3.84
CA TYR A 28 24.94 -1.47 -2.68
C TYR A 28 24.40 -0.53 -1.62
N GLN A 29 25.11 0.55 -1.26
CA GLN A 29 24.63 1.52 -0.27
C GLN A 29 23.33 2.21 -0.72
N LEU A 30 23.21 2.55 -2.01
CA LEU A 30 21.99 3.12 -2.59
C LEU A 30 20.81 2.15 -2.50
N LEU A 31 21.01 0.89 -2.89
CA LEU A 31 19.98 -0.15 -2.79
C LEU A 31 19.59 -0.44 -1.34
N LYS A 32 20.57 -0.43 -0.42
CA LYS A 32 20.32 -0.65 1.00
C LYS A 32 19.43 0.45 1.58
N LYS A 33 19.75 1.72 1.32
CA LYS A 33 18.91 2.87 1.71
C LYS A 33 17.50 2.77 1.14
N LYS A 34 17.35 2.38 -0.13
CA LYS A 34 16.04 2.14 -0.76
C LYS A 34 15.28 1.02 -0.04
N SER A 35 15.93 -0.10 0.24
CA SER A 35 15.31 -1.25 0.93
C SER A 35 14.88 -0.93 2.35
N ASP A 36 15.65 -0.10 3.07
CA ASP A 36 15.34 0.29 4.45
C ASP A 36 14.13 1.23 4.49
N ALA A 37 14.05 2.19 3.55
CA ALA A 37 12.89 3.07 3.40
C ALA A 37 11.60 2.28 3.08
N LEU A 38 11.68 1.31 2.17
CA LEU A 38 10.55 0.43 1.84
C LEU A 38 10.14 -0.44 3.02
N SER A 39 11.10 -1.02 3.74
CA SER A 39 10.84 -1.83 4.93
C SER A 39 10.19 -1.02 6.05
N ALA A 40 10.60 0.24 6.22
CA ALA A 40 9.98 1.14 7.19
C ALA A 40 8.51 1.43 6.82
N ARG A 41 8.22 1.74 5.55
CA ARG A 41 6.84 1.93 5.07
C ARG A 41 6.00 0.67 5.21
N PHE A 42 6.56 -0.49 4.88
CA PHE A 42 5.88 -1.77 5.05
C PHE A 42 5.49 -2.05 6.51
N ARG A 43 6.41 -1.81 7.45
CA ARG A 43 6.12 -1.94 8.89
C ARG A 43 5.07 -0.94 9.37
N GLY A 44 5.06 0.28 8.82
CA GLY A 44 4.00 1.25 9.06
C GLY A 44 2.63 0.71 8.65
N MET A 45 2.52 0.23 7.41
CA MET A 45 1.28 -0.37 6.88
C MET A 45 0.84 -1.60 7.70
N LEU A 46 1.77 -2.46 8.12
CA LEU A 46 1.42 -3.62 8.96
C LEU A 46 0.76 -3.21 10.28
N LYS A 47 1.26 -2.15 10.94
CA LYS A 47 0.65 -1.64 12.18
C LYS A 47 -0.77 -1.13 11.94
N GLU A 48 -1.00 -0.43 10.83
CA GLU A 48 -2.33 0.08 10.47
C GLU A 48 -3.32 -1.05 10.15
N ILE A 49 -2.89 -2.11 9.46
CA ILE A 49 -3.76 -3.23 9.10
C ILE A 49 -4.12 -4.09 10.30
N THR A 50 -3.20 -4.27 11.27
CA THR A 50 -3.48 -5.10 12.48
C THR A 50 -4.49 -4.49 13.45
N LYS A 51 -5.14 -3.37 13.11
CA LYS A 51 -6.10 -2.69 13.97
C LYS A 51 -7.37 -3.53 14.14
N LEU A 52 -7.50 -4.13 15.33
CA LEU A 52 -8.71 -4.79 15.82
C LEU A 52 -9.94 -3.87 15.80
N SER A 53 -9.74 -2.54 15.73
CA SER A 53 -10.80 -1.54 15.69
C SER A 53 -11.79 -1.74 14.53
N ILE A 54 -11.37 -2.35 13.42
CA ILE A 54 -12.29 -2.66 12.31
C ILE A 54 -13.36 -3.66 12.79
N GLY A 55 -12.97 -4.67 13.57
CA GLY A 55 -13.90 -5.65 14.12
C GLY A 55 -14.96 -5.01 15.02
N ASP A 56 -14.54 -4.09 15.90
CA ASP A 56 -15.47 -3.37 16.78
C ASP A 56 -16.46 -2.51 15.98
N THR A 57 -15.97 -1.76 14.97
CA THR A 57 -16.85 -0.93 14.11
C THR A 57 -17.83 -1.76 13.30
N ILE A 58 -17.42 -2.96 12.84
CA ILE A 58 -18.30 -3.88 12.12
C ILE A 58 -19.37 -4.43 13.05
N ASN A 59 -19.00 -4.82 14.28
CA ASN A 59 -19.96 -5.30 15.27
C ASN A 59 -20.99 -4.23 15.65
N GLU A 60 -20.55 -2.98 15.85
CA GLU A 60 -21.44 -1.85 16.11
C GLU A 60 -22.37 -1.55 14.92
N ALA A 61 -21.84 -1.62 13.69
CA ALA A 61 -22.64 -1.45 12.48
C ALA A 61 -23.69 -2.56 12.32
N HIS A 62 -23.34 -3.82 12.62
CA HIS A 62 -24.29 -4.93 12.61
C HIS A 62 -25.37 -4.78 13.67
N PHE A 63 -25.01 -4.35 14.88
CA PHE A 63 -25.99 -4.07 15.93
C PHE A 63 -26.93 -2.92 15.54
N SER A 64 -26.40 -1.88 14.90
CA SER A 64 -27.18 -0.76 14.38
C SER A 64 -28.14 -1.19 13.27
N LEU A 65 -27.69 -2.09 12.37
CA LEU A 65 -28.54 -2.69 11.35
C LEU A 65 -29.65 -3.56 11.97
N ALA A 66 -29.36 -4.32 13.03
CA ALA A 66 -30.37 -5.12 13.74
C ALA A 66 -31.45 -4.25 14.37
N LYS A 67 -31.07 -3.14 15.03
CA LYS A 67 -32.02 -2.15 15.57
C LYS A 67 -32.89 -1.54 14.47
N ALA A 68 -32.28 -1.15 13.35
CA ALA A 68 -33.02 -0.59 12.21
C ALA A 68 -33.97 -1.61 11.58
N SER A 69 -33.56 -2.88 11.47
CA SER A 69 -34.41 -3.96 10.96
C SER A 69 -35.56 -4.30 11.91
N TRP A 70 -35.35 -4.21 13.23
CA TRP A 70 -36.41 -4.41 14.22
C TRP A 70 -37.45 -3.28 14.16
N ALA A 71 -37.01 -2.02 14.05
CA ALA A 71 -37.90 -0.87 13.96
C ALA A 71 -38.59 -0.74 12.58
N GLY A 72 -37.90 -1.11 11.49
CA GLY A 72 -38.34 -0.93 10.10
C GLY A 72 -39.13 -2.08 9.48
N GLY A 73 -39.41 -3.16 10.23
CA GLY A 73 -40.17 -4.31 9.73
C GLY A 73 -39.44 -5.18 8.70
N SER A 74 -40.19 -6.07 8.03
CA SER A 74 -39.61 -7.12 7.16
C SER A 74 -39.09 -6.64 5.79
N ASP A 75 -39.48 -5.45 5.32
CA ASP A 75 -39.24 -5.00 3.94
C ASP A 75 -38.19 -3.86 3.78
N LEU A 76 -37.43 -3.54 4.84
CA LEU A 76 -36.42 -2.47 4.82
C LEU A 76 -35.41 -2.62 3.67
N ARG A 77 -34.97 -3.85 3.39
CA ARG A 77 -34.00 -4.13 2.32
C ARG A 77 -34.56 -3.88 0.92
N GLY A 78 -35.81 -4.26 0.67
CA GLY A 78 -36.47 -4.07 -0.61
C GLY A 78 -36.63 -2.59 -0.94
N GLN A 79 -37.11 -1.82 0.03
CA GLN A 79 -37.28 -0.36 -0.10
C GLN A 79 -35.95 0.37 -0.30
N LEU A 80 -34.88 -0.05 0.40
CA LEU A 80 -33.55 0.55 0.24
C LEU A 80 -33.02 0.34 -1.18
N LEU A 81 -33.13 -0.89 -1.71
CA LEU A 81 -32.65 -1.23 -3.05
C LEU A 81 -33.40 -0.47 -4.14
N GLN A 82 -34.70 -0.21 -3.96
CA GLN A 82 -35.48 0.60 -4.90
C GLN A 82 -35.09 2.09 -4.87
N ARG A 83 -34.60 2.60 -3.74
CA ARG A 83 -34.22 4.02 -3.58
C ARG A 83 -32.80 4.32 -4.09
N ILE A 84 -31.91 3.34 -4.14
CA ILE A 84 -30.52 3.55 -4.59
C ILE A 84 -30.48 3.84 -6.09
N LYS A 85 -30.16 5.09 -6.47
CA LYS A 85 -30.02 5.53 -7.89
C LYS A 85 -28.58 5.85 -8.28
N ARG A 86 -27.81 6.43 -7.37
CA ARG A 86 -26.41 6.81 -7.56
C ARG A 86 -25.62 6.51 -6.28
N PRO A 87 -24.33 6.13 -6.38
CA PRO A 87 -23.49 5.94 -5.21
C PRO A 87 -23.20 7.30 -4.54
N ALA A 88 -23.24 7.32 -3.21
CA ALA A 88 -22.88 8.49 -2.41
C ALA A 88 -21.37 8.56 -2.10
N VAL A 89 -20.69 7.42 -2.10
CA VAL A 89 -19.27 7.29 -1.75
C VAL A 89 -18.50 6.75 -2.95
N PHE A 90 -17.45 7.47 -3.33
CA PHE A 90 -16.55 7.14 -4.43
C PHE A 90 -15.14 6.89 -3.91
N VAL A 91 -14.40 6.03 -4.62
CA VAL A 91 -13.00 5.77 -4.32
C VAL A 91 -12.17 6.14 -5.54
N THR A 92 -11.21 7.04 -5.35
CA THR A 92 -10.24 7.43 -6.38
C THR A 92 -8.88 6.80 -6.08
N ALA A 93 -8.28 6.16 -7.07
CA ALA A 93 -6.93 5.63 -6.97
C ALA A 93 -5.90 6.75 -7.23
N ALA A 94 -5.02 6.96 -6.26
CA ALA A 94 -3.85 7.82 -6.34
C ALA A 94 -2.58 6.98 -6.24
N TYR A 95 -1.42 7.59 -6.47
CA TYR A 95 -0.12 6.93 -6.31
C TYR A 95 0.77 7.73 -5.36
N ASP A 96 1.32 7.05 -4.36
CA ASP A 96 2.38 7.57 -3.50
C ASP A 96 3.73 7.00 -3.95
N ASN A 97 4.81 7.79 -3.91
CA ASN A 97 6.13 7.36 -4.33
C ASN A 97 7.05 7.20 -3.12
N VAL A 98 7.44 5.96 -2.83
CA VAL A 98 8.41 5.64 -1.77
C VAL A 98 9.68 5.11 -2.40
N ALA A 99 10.76 5.90 -2.31
CA ALA A 99 12.10 5.51 -2.78
C ALA A 99 12.14 5.02 -4.25
N GLY A 100 11.30 5.62 -5.11
CA GLY A 100 11.18 5.28 -6.53
C GLY A 100 10.26 4.08 -6.82
N VAL A 101 9.44 3.67 -5.85
CA VAL A 101 8.37 2.67 -6.03
C VAL A 101 7.03 3.38 -5.90
N ARG A 102 6.14 3.20 -6.88
CA ARG A 102 4.79 3.77 -6.88
C ARG A 102 3.83 2.82 -6.16
N LEU A 103 3.29 3.24 -5.02
CA LEU A 103 2.29 2.51 -4.25
C LEU A 103 0.90 3.09 -4.58
N PRO A 104 -0.10 2.27 -4.91
CA PRO A 104 -1.46 2.75 -5.04
C PRO A 104 -2.03 3.11 -3.67
N VAL A 105 -2.67 4.27 -3.57
CA VAL A 105 -3.36 4.75 -2.37
C VAL A 105 -4.78 5.11 -2.77
N PHE A 106 -5.76 4.68 -1.98
CA PHE A 106 -7.16 4.98 -2.22
C PHE A 106 -7.62 6.17 -1.40
N GLN A 107 -8.30 7.12 -2.04
CA GLN A 107 -8.94 8.25 -1.38
C GLN A 107 -10.45 8.12 -1.50
N VAL A 108 -11.13 8.23 -0.37
CA VAL A 108 -12.58 8.18 -0.29
C VAL A 108 -13.12 9.58 -0.45
N THR A 109 -14.02 9.78 -1.41
CA THR A 109 -14.74 11.05 -1.62
C THR A 109 -16.23 10.78 -1.46
N THR A 110 -16.88 11.53 -0.58
CA THR A 110 -18.33 11.46 -0.37
C THR A 110 -18.97 12.65 -1.08
N ASP A 111 -19.94 12.39 -1.94
CA ASP A 111 -20.74 13.42 -2.61
C ASP A 111 -21.85 13.89 -1.64
N PRO A 112 -21.82 15.15 -1.16
CA PRO A 112 -22.79 15.66 -0.20
C PRO A 112 -24.17 15.93 -0.82
N THR A 113 -24.34 15.77 -2.14
CA THR A 113 -25.61 16.05 -2.81
C THR A 113 -26.54 14.84 -2.88
N VAL A 114 -26.10 13.66 -2.42
CA VAL A 114 -26.85 12.41 -2.49
C VAL A 114 -27.55 12.14 -1.15
N ASP A 115 -28.82 12.54 -1.06
CA ASP A 115 -29.80 12.12 -0.03
C ASP A 115 -30.98 11.33 -0.65
#